data_AF-A0AAU9VB27-F1
#
_entry.id   AF-A0AAU9VB27-F1
#
_cell.length_a   1.000
_cell.length_b   1.000
_cell.length_c   1.000
_cell.angle_alpha   90.00
_cell.angle_beta   90.00
_cell.angle_gamma   90.00
#
_symmetry.space_group_name_H-M   'P 1'
#
loop_
_entity.id
_entity.type
_entity.pdbx_description
1 polymer ?
#
loop_
_entity_poly.entity_id
_entity_poly.type
_entity_poly.pdbx_seq_one_letter_code
_entity_poly.pdbx_strand_id
1 'polypeptide(L)'
;MDTWRVERNLITSDHNAIMFSLRTEGPLKPLDPISTRRYKTKKARWTDFTAILRSGLAEESVTPVAVSNVSSMGELEEMITKYVTIIHDTCERTIPRIKPWKGDPRPHWWSAELDSLKKEQLRAKRRILLFSSAPKNFA
;
A
#
# COMPACT_ATOMS: atom_id res chain seq x y z
N MET A 1 -10.07 -10.94 33.23
CA MET A 1 -10.08 -9.69 32.41
C MET A 1 -10.93 -8.68 33.18
N ASP A 2 -10.45 -8.13 34.30
CA ASP A 2 -11.41 -7.84 35.39
C ASP A 2 -11.58 -6.38 35.79
N THR A 3 -11.11 -5.42 34.98
CA THR A 3 -11.44 -4.01 35.20
C THR A 3 -11.46 -3.24 33.87
N TRP A 4 -12.57 -3.34 33.13
CA TRP A 4 -12.88 -2.36 32.09
C TRP A 4 -13.95 -1.39 32.62
N ARG A 5 -13.88 -0.12 32.23
CA ARG A 5 -14.87 0.91 32.60
C ARG A 5 -15.11 1.87 31.43
N VAL A 6 -16.28 2.51 31.45
CA VAL A 6 -16.60 3.60 30.53
C VAL A 6 -16.26 4.92 31.22
N GLU A 7 -15.30 5.66 30.66
CA GLU A 7 -14.88 6.97 31.11
C GLU A 7 -15.52 8.04 30.23
N ARG A 8 -16.51 8.74 30.79
CA ARG A 8 -17.33 9.71 30.05
C ARG A 8 -16.74 11.11 30.03
N ASN A 9 -15.80 11.39 30.93
CA ASN A 9 -15.26 12.73 31.14
C ASN A 9 -13.87 12.94 30.50
N LEU A 10 -13.33 11.92 29.84
CA LEU A 10 -11.98 11.95 29.27
C LEU A 10 -11.93 12.57 27.87
N ILE A 11 -13.02 12.44 27.10
CA ILE A 11 -13.08 12.91 25.71
C ILE A 11 -14.27 13.84 25.52
N THR A 12 -14.05 14.92 24.76
CA THR A 12 -15.06 15.93 24.44
C THR A 12 -15.91 15.57 23.21
N SER A 13 -15.80 14.33 22.74
CA SER A 13 -16.62 13.77 21.66
C SER A 13 -17.90 13.17 22.24
N ASP A 14 -18.91 13.04 21.39
CA ASP A 14 -20.12 12.24 21.57
C ASP A 14 -19.88 10.74 21.84
N HIS A 15 -18.65 10.26 21.65
CA HIS A 15 -18.23 8.92 22.04
C HIS A 15 -17.72 8.87 23.49
N ASN A 16 -18.02 7.80 24.23
CA ASN A 16 -17.42 7.56 25.56
C ASN A 16 -16.15 6.73 25.44
N ALA A 17 -15.12 7.03 26.25
CA ALA A 17 -13.89 6.26 26.25
C ALA A 17 -14.08 4.94 27.01
N ILE A 18 -13.58 3.83 26.47
CA ILE A 18 -13.51 2.55 27.20
C ILE A 18 -12.08 2.39 27.71
N MET A 19 -11.91 2.34 29.03
CA MET A 19 -10.62 2.13 29.68
C MET A 19 -10.53 0.73 30.23
N PHE A 20 -9.41 0.06 29.99
CA PHE A 20 -9.09 -1.24 30.58
C PHE A 20 -7.58 -1.37 30.72
N SER A 21 -7.17 -2.26 31.63
CA SER A 21 -5.76 -2.56 31.85
C SER A 21 -5.39 -3.89 31.20
N LEU A 22 -4.34 -3.87 30.39
CA LEU A 22 -3.75 -5.08 29.81
C LEU A 22 -2.56 -5.52 30.67
N ARG A 23 -2.62 -6.73 31.19
CA ARG A 23 -1.44 -7.40 31.74
C ARG A 23 -0.68 -8.03 30.58
N THR A 24 0.52 -7.54 30.32
CA THR A 24 1.41 -8.14 29.31
C THR A 24 2.46 -8.97 30.02
N GLU A 25 2.71 -10.20 29.57
CA GLU A 25 3.75 -11.08 30.14
C GLU A 25 5.18 -10.64 29.74
N GLY A 26 5.31 -9.51 29.06
CA GLY A 26 6.57 -8.91 28.62
C GLY A 26 6.34 -7.65 27.78
N PRO A 27 7.42 -7.04 27.25
CA PRO A 27 7.32 -5.90 26.34
C PRO A 27 6.52 -6.28 25.09
N LEU A 28 5.56 -5.42 24.70
CA LEU A 28 4.86 -5.58 23.42
C LEU A 28 5.88 -5.48 22.29
N LYS A 29 5.96 -6.52 21.45
CA LYS A 29 6.75 -6.45 20.22
C LYS A 29 5.94 -5.65 19.20
N PRO A 30 6.48 -4.53 18.66
CA PRO A 30 5.84 -3.83 17.57
C PRO A 30 5.61 -4.81 16.41
N LEU A 31 4.43 -4.74 15.79
CA LEU A 31 4.20 -5.43 14.54
C LEU A 31 5.23 -4.93 13.53
N ASP A 32 5.77 -5.84 12.72
CA ASP A 32 6.60 -5.43 11.59
C ASP A 32 5.80 -4.45 10.74
N PRO A 33 6.34 -3.25 10.44
CA PRO A 33 5.62 -2.26 9.68
C PRO A 33 5.25 -2.85 8.31
N ILE A 34 3.95 -2.84 8.01
CA ILE A 34 3.43 -3.19 6.69
C ILE A 34 3.89 -2.08 5.73
N SER A 35 5.02 -2.28 5.08
CA SER A 35 5.58 -1.30 4.18
C SER A 35 4.96 -1.43 2.79
N THR A 36 4.50 -0.32 2.22
CA THR A 36 4.12 -0.20 0.80
C THR A 36 5.34 -0.09 -0.12
N ARG A 37 6.55 -0.12 0.44
CA ARG A 37 7.79 0.03 -0.31
C ARG A 37 8.02 -1.17 -1.23
N ARG A 38 8.24 -0.90 -2.51
CA ARG A 38 8.54 -1.94 -3.52
C ARG A 38 10.01 -2.39 -3.52
N TYR A 39 10.94 -1.49 -3.20
CA TYR A 39 12.38 -1.71 -3.39
C TYR A 39 13.19 -1.67 -2.09
N LYS A 40 14.20 -2.52 -1.98
CA LYS A 40 15.18 -2.50 -0.87
C LYS A 40 16.25 -1.45 -1.14
N THR A 41 15.95 -0.16 -0.96
CA THR A 41 16.89 0.94 -1.25
C THR A 41 18.22 0.84 -0.50
N LYS A 42 18.24 0.24 0.71
CA LYS A 42 19.48 -0.06 1.45
C LYS A 42 20.44 -1.01 0.71
N LYS A 43 19.94 -1.75 -0.28
CA LYS A 43 20.71 -2.68 -1.13
C LYS A 43 20.83 -2.19 -2.59
N ALA A 44 20.53 -0.93 -2.85
CA ALA A 44 20.66 -0.35 -4.18
C ALA A 44 22.14 -0.29 -4.58
N ARG A 45 22.43 -0.66 -5.83
CA ARG A 45 23.75 -0.44 -6.44
C ARG A 45 23.77 0.99 -7.02
N TRP A 46 24.07 1.98 -6.19
CA TRP A 46 23.94 3.39 -6.58
C TRP A 46 24.85 3.82 -7.74
N THR A 47 26.05 3.23 -7.84
CA THR A 47 26.96 3.46 -8.96
C THR A 47 26.33 3.05 -10.29
N ASP A 48 25.77 1.84 -10.33
CA ASP A 48 25.06 1.31 -11.49
C ASP A 48 23.79 2.09 -11.78
N PHE A 49 23.03 2.45 -10.74
CA PHE A 49 21.84 3.28 -10.87
C PHE A 49 22.17 4.60 -11.57
N THR A 50 23.21 5.30 -11.11
CA THR A 50 23.61 6.57 -11.73
C THR A 50 24.08 6.39 -13.17
N ALA A 51 24.85 5.34 -13.46
CA ALA A 51 25.34 5.07 -14.81
C ALA A 51 24.18 4.75 -15.78
N ILE A 52 23.28 3.85 -15.39
CA ILE A 52 22.13 3.42 -16.20
C ILE A 52 21.14 4.58 -16.37
N LEU A 53 20.85 5.34 -15.32
CA LEU A 53 19.96 6.50 -15.40
C LEU A 53 20.50 7.54 -16.39
N ARG A 54 21.80 7.90 -16.29
CA ARG A 54 22.42 8.86 -17.21
C ARG A 54 22.38 8.36 -18.65
N SER A 55 22.67 7.08 -18.87
CA SER A 55 22.61 6.46 -20.19
C SER A 55 21.20 6.53 -20.78
N GLY A 56 20.18 6.14 -20.00
CA GLY A 56 18.79 6.14 -20.47
C GLY A 56 18.25 7.54 -20.74
N LEU A 57 18.61 8.52 -19.91
CA LEU A 57 18.24 9.93 -20.16
C LEU A 57 18.88 10.46 -21.45
N ALA A 58 20.13 10.09 -21.74
CA ALA A 58 20.81 10.49 -22.97
C ALA A 58 20.21 9.81 -24.21
N GLU A 59 19.89 8.52 -24.13
CA GLU A 59 19.29 7.74 -25.22
C GLU A 59 17.92 8.29 -25.62
N GLU A 60 17.08 8.63 -24.63
CA GLU A 60 15.74 9.21 -24.85
C GLU A 60 15.76 10.73 -25.04
N SER A 61 16.94 11.34 -25.16
CA SER A 61 17.13 12.79 -25.34
C SER A 61 16.46 13.66 -24.26
N VAL A 62 16.27 13.11 -23.05
CA VAL A 62 15.72 13.83 -21.90
C VAL A 62 16.81 14.69 -21.27
N THR A 63 17.01 15.88 -21.84
CA THR A 63 18.03 16.85 -21.44
C THR A 63 17.41 18.13 -20.89
N PRO A 64 18.13 18.93 -20.09
CA PRO A 64 17.62 20.22 -19.61
C PRO A 64 17.17 21.16 -20.74
N VAL A 65 17.88 21.15 -21.88
CA VAL A 65 17.54 21.95 -23.06
C VAL A 65 16.25 21.45 -23.73
N ALA A 66 16.08 20.13 -23.85
CA ALA A 66 14.85 19.56 -24.39
C ALA A 66 13.65 19.90 -23.49
N VAL A 67 13.82 19.85 -22.17
CA VAL A 67 12.78 20.21 -21.20
C VAL A 67 12.42 21.70 -21.28
N SER A 68 13.39 22.61 -21.47
CA SER A 68 13.12 24.04 -21.62
C SER A 68 12.41 24.41 -22.93
N ASN A 69 12.54 23.56 -23.95
CA ASN A 69 11.93 23.79 -25.27
C ASN A 69 10.52 23.22 -25.41
N VAL A 70 10.00 22.54 -24.38
CA VAL A 70 8.63 22.02 -24.36
C VAL A 70 7.67 23.20 -24.47
N SER A 71 6.83 23.18 -25.51
CA SER A 71 5.96 24.30 -25.86
C SER A 71 4.47 23.95 -25.78
N SER A 72 4.15 22.65 -25.71
CA SER A 72 2.78 22.16 -25.61
C SER A 72 2.59 21.20 -24.43
N MET A 73 1.35 21.06 -23.98
CA MET A 73 1.01 20.13 -22.91
C MET A 73 1.22 18.67 -23.33
N GLY A 74 1.01 18.34 -24.62
CA GLY A 74 1.28 17.00 -25.15
C GLY A 74 2.76 16.63 -25.08
N GLU A 75 3.65 17.54 -25.50
CA GLU A 75 5.11 17.38 -25.40
C GLU A 75 5.56 17.21 -23.94
N LEU A 76 4.94 17.95 -23.02
CA LEU A 76 5.26 17.84 -21.59
C LEU A 76 4.91 16.46 -21.04
N GLU A 77 3.70 15.96 -21.32
CA GLU A 77 3.26 14.63 -20.88
C GLU A 77 4.13 13.51 -21.47
N GLU A 78 4.53 13.64 -22.74
CA GLU A 78 5.46 12.69 -23.36
C GLU A 78 6.82 12.70 -22.65
N MET A 79 7.37 13.89 -22.37
CA MET A 79 8.64 14.05 -21.68
C MET A 79 8.59 13.45 -20.26
N ILE A 80 7.53 13.72 -19.51
CA ILE A 80 7.29 13.15 -18.17
C ILE A 80 7.23 11.62 -18.26
N THR A 81 6.47 11.10 -19.22
CA THR A 81 6.32 9.66 -19.42
C THR A 81 7.66 8.98 -19.68
N LYS A 82 8.50 9.56 -20.56
CA LYS A 82 9.86 9.07 -20.82
C LYS A 82 10.71 9.07 -19.55
N TYR A 83 10.75 10.21 -18.84
CA TYR A 83 11.55 10.35 -17.62
C TYR A 83 11.15 9.33 -16.53
N VAL A 84 9.85 9.18 -16.29
CA VAL A 84 9.32 8.22 -15.31
C VAL A 84 9.63 6.78 -15.73
N THR A 85 9.52 6.46 -17.01
CA THR A 85 9.82 5.13 -17.55
C THR A 85 11.29 4.78 -17.35
N ILE A 86 12.20 5.71 -17.63
CA ILE A 86 13.64 5.52 -17.43
C ILE A 86 13.97 5.30 -15.95
N ILE A 87 13.38 6.09 -15.05
CA ILE A 87 13.56 5.90 -13.60
C ILE A 87 13.06 4.52 -13.18
N HIS A 88 11.90 4.10 -13.68
CA HIS A 88 11.31 2.81 -13.35
C HIS A 88 12.21 1.64 -13.79
N ASP A 89 12.65 1.64 -15.05
CA ASP A 89 13.56 0.62 -15.58
C ASP A 89 14.89 0.57 -14.81
N THR A 90 15.46 1.76 -14.53
CA THR A 90 16.69 1.86 -13.73
C THR A 90 16.50 1.26 -12.34
N CYS A 91 15.39 1.56 -11.67
CA CYS A 91 15.07 0.99 -10.35
C CYS A 91 14.95 -0.53 -10.41
N GLU A 92 14.27 -1.06 -11.41
CA GLU A 92 14.07 -2.50 -11.60
C GLU A 92 15.38 -3.26 -11.81
N ARG A 93 16.33 -2.67 -12.54
CA ARG A 93 17.62 -3.28 -12.85
C ARG A 93 18.63 -3.22 -11.70
N THR A 94 18.54 -2.20 -10.84
CA THR A 94 19.61 -1.88 -9.89
C THR A 94 19.22 -1.96 -8.42
N ILE A 95 17.91 -1.99 -8.11
CA ILE A 95 17.42 -2.04 -6.73
C ILE A 95 16.61 -3.33 -6.53
N PRO A 96 17.08 -4.25 -5.65
CA PRO A 96 16.36 -5.48 -5.39
C PRO A 96 14.94 -5.23 -4.87
N ARG A 97 13.95 -5.95 -5.41
CA ARG A 97 12.57 -5.88 -4.92
C ARG A 97 12.44 -6.42 -3.48
N ILE A 98 11.53 -5.83 -2.72
CA ILE A 98 11.07 -6.39 -1.46
C ILE A 98 10.30 -7.67 -1.78
N LYS A 99 10.71 -8.78 -1.15
CA LYS A 99 9.97 -10.03 -1.29
C LYS A 99 8.65 -9.88 -0.55
N PRO A 100 7.53 -10.36 -1.12
CA PRO A 100 6.28 -10.39 -0.39
C PRO A 100 6.48 -11.15 0.92
N TRP A 101 5.93 -10.59 2.00
CA TRP A 101 5.94 -11.25 3.29
C TRP A 101 5.21 -12.59 3.17
N LYS A 102 5.84 -13.66 3.65
CA LYS A 102 5.36 -15.05 3.53
C LYS A 102 4.72 -15.58 4.83
N GLY A 103 4.51 -14.72 5.82
CA GLY A 103 3.87 -15.14 7.05
C GLY A 103 2.36 -15.36 6.85
N ASP A 104 1.74 -15.97 7.86
CA ASP A 104 0.30 -16.10 7.90
C ASP A 104 -0.32 -14.74 8.27
N PRO A 105 -1.06 -14.08 7.37
CA PRO A 105 -1.64 -12.77 7.65
C PRO A 105 -2.71 -12.82 8.74
N ARG A 106 -3.11 -14.02 9.17
CA ARG A 106 -4.09 -14.22 10.23
C ARG A 106 -3.47 -13.85 11.59
N PRO A 107 -4.09 -12.91 12.32
CA PRO A 107 -3.72 -12.63 13.71
C PRO A 107 -3.83 -13.89 14.58
N HIS A 108 -3.11 -13.94 15.71
CA HIS A 108 -3.13 -15.09 16.62
C HIS A 108 -4.51 -15.40 17.22
N TRP A 109 -5.43 -14.44 17.22
CA TRP A 109 -6.82 -14.59 17.68
C TRP A 109 -7.78 -15.02 16.56
N TRP A 110 -7.27 -15.20 15.33
CA TRP A 110 -8.07 -15.57 14.18
C TRP A 110 -8.39 -17.08 14.18
N SER A 111 -9.61 -17.42 14.56
CA SER A 111 -10.07 -18.81 14.67
C SER A 111 -10.65 -19.35 13.36
N ALA A 112 -10.81 -20.68 13.28
CA ALA A 112 -11.50 -21.35 12.16
C ALA A 112 -12.97 -20.90 12.03
N GLU A 113 -13.61 -20.58 13.15
CA GLU A 113 -14.96 -20.03 13.19
C GLU A 113 -15.03 -18.66 12.50
N LEU A 114 -14.09 -17.75 12.83
CA LEU A 114 -14.00 -16.45 12.18
C LEU A 114 -13.73 -16.57 10.67
N ASP A 115 -12.94 -17.56 10.25
CA ASP A 115 -12.73 -17.88 8.84
C ASP A 115 -14.02 -18.31 8.13
N SER A 116 -14.85 -19.11 8.80
CA SER A 116 -16.17 -19.54 8.29
C SER A 116 -17.12 -18.34 8.16
N LEU A 117 -17.24 -17.54 9.22
CA LEU A 117 -18.10 -16.36 9.26
C LEU A 117 -17.71 -15.34 8.19
N LYS A 118 -16.41 -15.10 8.00
CA LYS A 118 -15.91 -14.22 6.93
C LYS A 118 -16.28 -14.75 5.53
N LYS A 119 -16.16 -16.05 5.29
CA LYS A 119 -16.57 -16.66 4.01
C LYS A 119 -18.06 -16.50 3.78
N GLU A 120 -18.88 -16.69 4.80
CA GLU A 120 -20.33 -16.50 4.72
C GLU A 120 -20.69 -15.04 4.43
N GLN A 121 -20.10 -14.09 5.14
CA GLN A 121 -20.27 -12.66 4.91
C GLN A 121 -19.91 -12.28 3.46
N LEU A 122 -18.78 -12.78 2.94
CA LEU A 122 -18.37 -12.53 1.55
C LEU A 122 -19.36 -13.13 0.54
N ARG A 123 -19.89 -14.32 0.80
CA ARG A 123 -20.95 -14.93 -0.04
C ARG A 123 -22.22 -14.09 -0.03
N ALA A 124 -22.66 -13.64 1.14
CA ALA A 124 -23.83 -12.77 1.28
C ALA A 124 -23.65 -11.44 0.52
N LYS A 125 -22.50 -10.78 0.71
CA LYS A 125 -22.16 -9.53 0.01
C LYS A 125 -22.19 -9.70 -1.52
N ARG A 126 -21.61 -10.79 -2.03
CA ARG A 126 -21.61 -11.08 -3.48
C ARG A 126 -23.04 -11.28 -4.01
N ARG A 127 -23.90 -11.98 -3.27
CA ARG A 127 -25.30 -12.17 -3.67
C ARG A 127 -26.06 -10.85 -3.76
N ILE A 128 -25.86 -9.94 -2.80
CA ILE A 128 -26.47 -8.61 -2.83
C ILE A 128 -25.99 -7.81 -4.05
N LEU A 129 -24.68 -7.80 -4.31
CA LEU A 129 -24.11 -7.08 -5.45
C LEU A 129 -24.65 -7.60 -6.79
N LEU A 130 -24.73 -8.91 -6.96
CA LEU A 130 -25.28 -9.54 -8.16
C LEU A 130 -26.78 -9.26 -8.30
N PHE A 131 -27.53 -9.25 -7.21
CA PHE A 131 -28.95 -8.91 -7.21
C PHE A 131 -29.19 -7.42 -7.54
N SER A 132 -28.36 -6.51 -7.03
CA SER A 132 -28.46 -5.07 -7.32
C SER A 132 -28.03 -4.70 -8.74
N SER A 133 -27.29 -5.58 -9.43
CA SER A 133 -26.82 -5.37 -10.80
C SER A 133 -27.60 -6.17 -11.85
N ALA A 134 -28.65 -6.90 -11.44
CA ALA A 134 -29.58 -7.53 -12.38
C ALA A 134 -30.48 -6.46 -13.03
N PRO A 135 -30.69 -6.47 -14.36
CA PRO A 135 -31.60 -5.55 -15.02
C PRO A 135 -33.02 -5.78 -14.49
N LYS A 136 -33.64 -4.70 -13.99
CA LYS A 136 -35.05 -4.71 -13.61
C LYS A 136 -35.87 -4.75 -14.89
N ASN A 137 -36.21 -5.94 -15.36
CA ASN A 137 -37.20 -6.10 -16.41
C ASN A 137 -38.56 -5.75 -15.81
N PHE A 138 -39.01 -4.51 -16.02
CA PHE A 138 -40.39 -4.12 -15.82
C PHE A 138 -41.18 -4.58 -17.04
N ALA A 139 -42.15 -5.46 -16.81
CA ALA A 139 -43.20 -5.79 -17.77
C ALA A 139 -44.34 -4.77 -17.65
#